data_AF-C0C2B4-F1
#
_entry.id   AF-C0C2B4-F1
#
_cell.length_a   1.000
_cell.length_b   1.000
_cell.length_c   1.000
_cell.angle_alpha   90.00
_cell.angle_beta   90.00
_cell.angle_gamma   90.00
#
_symmetry.space_group_name_H-M   'P 1'
#
loop_
_entity.id
_entity.type
_entity.pdbx_description
1 polymer ?
#
loop_
_entity_poly.entity_id
_entity_poly.type
_entity_poly.pdbx_seq_one_letter_code
_entity_poly.pdbx_strand_id
1 'polypeptide(L)'
;MALIKCPECGREVSDMSGRCPGCGYPIQEEGTKESSGTEQKTNGSDEKKGKRGSKTKKIIAALIGASVVIAIIAGIGISSKNAKIREQQKAEQKEIITYNEYVDKLNSLYSQAFNGASNAEAICVLTGKVWTNSIYGKSDEETDKYTAGAIDFNAAIQNIYNDEEIKKKLDNVRDIQEKCSNYIQALQSCPDELGKCYDAAVQLNTAYTAFAELALSPSGNLTSYRDSESKKAEELLNAYNTLGAMIPAKKEVPLYDDKGDKIKDEFAFEIYLNQKPDKLPDTVDDTMAKIGLNSYKDSAVVCGEEGTINYTILSGTVCNICWTVETPGDTTPDKLLEKLRERYGKENTKKDNTYLWNNDKNKDSVTLKVESDKVSISWLNIKDQL
;
A
#
# COMPACT_ATOMS: atom_id res chain seq x y z
N MET A 1 -30.94 16.91 -43.93
CA MET A 1 -30.11 16.28 -42.88
C MET A 1 -29.15 17.34 -42.40
N ALA A 2 -29.42 17.96 -41.25
CA ALA A 2 -28.55 18.98 -40.71
C ALA A 2 -27.53 18.32 -39.77
N LEU A 3 -26.26 18.70 -39.91
CA LEU A 3 -25.26 18.39 -38.90
C LEU A 3 -25.38 19.44 -37.80
N ILE A 4 -25.63 19.00 -36.57
CA ILE A 4 -25.60 19.84 -35.37
C ILE A 4 -24.27 19.61 -34.65
N LYS A 5 -23.83 20.58 -33.84
CA LYS A 5 -22.68 20.36 -32.96
C LYS A 5 -23.15 19.79 -31.64
N CYS A 6 -22.51 18.71 -31.20
CA CYS A 6 -22.75 18.16 -29.87
C CYS A 6 -22.37 19.23 -28.82
N PRO A 7 -23.28 19.58 -27.88
CA PRO A 7 -23.02 20.62 -26.89
C PRO A 7 -21.98 20.23 -25.84
N GLU A 8 -21.67 18.93 -25.69
CA GLU A 8 -20.62 18.44 -24.79
C GLU A 8 -19.24 18.45 -25.44
N CYS A 9 -19.08 17.78 -26.60
CA CYS A 9 -17.76 17.59 -27.19
C CYS A 9 -17.48 18.44 -28.43
N GLY A 10 -18.45 19.25 -28.88
CA GLY A 10 -18.32 20.12 -30.06
C GLY A 10 -18.29 19.40 -31.41
N ARG A 11 -18.38 18.06 -31.43
CA ARG A 11 -18.32 17.25 -32.66
C ARG A 11 -19.60 17.38 -33.47
N GLU A 12 -19.46 17.44 -34.79
CA GLU A 12 -20.60 17.45 -35.71
C GLU A 12 -21.27 16.09 -35.78
N VAL A 13 -22.57 16.06 -35.55
CA VAL A 13 -23.40 14.87 -35.43
C VAL A 13 -24.74 15.12 -36.12
N SER A 14 -25.35 14.07 -36.67
CA SER A 14 -26.67 14.23 -37.30
C SER A 14 -27.72 14.61 -36.26
N ASP A 15 -28.58 15.54 -36.64
CA ASP A 15 -29.81 15.91 -35.94
C ASP A 15 -30.74 14.73 -35.58
N MET A 16 -30.63 13.58 -36.24
CA MET A 16 -31.40 12.36 -35.95
C MET A 16 -30.65 11.31 -35.11
N SER A 17 -29.41 11.59 -34.70
CA SER A 17 -28.67 10.66 -33.86
C SER A 17 -29.25 10.64 -32.45
N GLY A 18 -29.63 9.47 -31.91
CA GLY A 18 -30.16 9.39 -30.54
C GLY A 18 -29.10 9.74 -29.47
N ARG A 19 -27.82 9.53 -29.80
CA ARG A 19 -26.66 9.92 -28.97
C ARG A 19 -25.47 10.32 -29.85
N CYS A 20 -24.65 11.23 -29.36
CA CYS A 20 -23.39 11.60 -29.98
C CYS A 20 -22.42 10.39 -30.00
N PRO A 21 -21.93 9.94 -31.17
CA PRO A 21 -20.96 8.85 -31.24
C PRO A 21 -19.57 9.22 -30.67
N GLY A 22 -19.30 10.51 -30.43
CA GLY A 22 -18.02 10.94 -29.86
C GLY A 22 -17.94 10.90 -28.34
N CYS A 23 -19.04 11.19 -27.64
CA CYS A 23 -19.05 11.27 -26.18
C CYS A 23 -20.27 10.62 -25.50
N GLY A 24 -21.23 10.11 -26.27
CA GLY A 24 -22.44 9.46 -25.76
C GLY A 24 -23.58 10.41 -25.37
N TYR A 25 -23.45 11.73 -25.58
CA TYR A 25 -24.47 12.72 -25.21
C TYR A 25 -25.81 12.52 -25.97
N PRO A 26 -26.97 12.42 -25.28
CA PRO A 26 -28.28 12.19 -25.91
C PRO A 26 -28.82 13.43 -26.65
N ILE A 27 -29.38 13.25 -27.86
CA ILE A 27 -29.66 14.36 -28.80
C ILE A 27 -31.17 14.56 -29.14
N GLN A 28 -32.11 13.68 -28.76
CA GLN A 28 -33.58 13.91 -28.87
C GLN A 28 -34.34 13.32 -27.66
N GLU A 29 -35.42 13.91 -27.11
CA GLU A 29 -36.73 14.26 -27.74
C GLU A 29 -37.32 15.66 -27.41
N GLU A 30 -37.92 16.28 -28.44
CA GLU A 30 -39.10 17.20 -28.57
C GLU A 30 -39.43 18.23 -27.46
N GLY A 31 -39.79 19.50 -27.68
CA GLY A 31 -40.25 20.24 -28.85
C GLY A 31 -41.23 21.36 -28.41
N THR A 32 -41.05 22.57 -28.98
CA THR A 32 -42.00 23.70 -29.13
C THR A 32 -42.08 24.90 -28.14
N LYS A 33 -41.74 26.08 -28.71
CA LYS A 33 -42.16 27.50 -28.51
C LYS A 33 -41.33 28.36 -27.53
N GLU A 34 -40.42 29.22 -28.01
CA GLU A 34 -40.60 30.61 -28.55
C GLU A 34 -41.35 31.55 -27.57
N SER A 35 -41.04 32.83 -27.34
CA SER A 35 -40.05 33.83 -27.78
C SER A 35 -40.36 35.14 -27.03
N SER A 36 -39.36 36.03 -26.85
CA SER A 36 -39.46 37.50 -26.58
C SER A 36 -40.05 37.93 -25.22
N GLY A 37 -39.71 39.07 -24.59
CA GLY A 37 -38.87 40.23 -24.88
C GLY A 37 -39.29 41.39 -23.94
N THR A 38 -38.32 42.15 -23.42
CA THR A 38 -38.34 43.61 -23.17
C THR A 38 -39.15 44.24 -22.00
N GLU A 39 -38.39 44.73 -21.01
CA GLU A 39 -38.33 46.07 -20.36
C GLU A 39 -39.56 46.87 -19.85
N GLN A 40 -39.33 47.40 -18.63
CA GLN A 40 -39.52 48.78 -18.10
C GLN A 40 -40.88 49.35 -17.60
N LYS A 41 -40.85 49.67 -16.29
CA LYS A 41 -41.22 50.93 -15.55
C LYS A 41 -42.56 51.66 -15.89
N THR A 42 -43.37 52.01 -14.86
CA THR A 42 -43.36 53.31 -14.13
C THR A 42 -44.57 53.51 -13.19
N ASN A 43 -44.25 54.02 -11.99
CA ASN A 43 -44.89 54.85 -10.95
C ASN A 43 -46.35 55.40 -10.99
N GLY A 44 -46.91 55.49 -9.76
CA GLY A 44 -47.78 56.57 -9.21
C GLY A 44 -49.29 56.25 -9.16
N SER A 45 -50.11 56.57 -8.15
CA SER A 45 -49.99 57.21 -6.82
C SER A 45 -51.38 57.15 -6.13
N ASP A 46 -51.37 57.13 -4.78
CA ASP A 46 -52.34 57.60 -3.77
C ASP A 46 -53.76 57.01 -3.50
N GLU A 47 -53.90 56.61 -2.21
CA GLU A 47 -55.00 56.74 -1.19
C GLU A 47 -56.49 56.56 -1.61
N LYS A 48 -57.41 55.93 -0.85
CA LYS A 48 -57.55 55.65 0.58
C LYS A 48 -58.71 54.63 0.85
N LYS A 49 -58.50 53.78 1.86
CA LYS A 49 -59.46 53.15 2.83
C LYS A 49 -60.74 52.43 2.35
N GLY A 50 -60.87 51.15 2.74
CA GLY A 50 -62.18 50.58 3.12
C GLY A 50 -62.35 49.05 3.10
N LYS A 51 -62.15 48.40 4.26
CA LYS A 51 -62.81 47.16 4.77
C LYS A 51 -62.84 45.86 3.92
N ARG A 52 -62.11 44.86 4.45
CA ARG A 52 -62.56 43.49 4.84
C ARG A 52 -63.28 42.62 3.77
N GLY A 53 -62.61 41.54 3.32
CA GLY A 53 -63.31 40.31 2.90
C GLY A 53 -62.70 39.43 1.80
N SER A 54 -61.75 38.56 2.18
CA SER A 54 -61.49 37.19 1.67
C SER A 54 -61.22 36.89 0.16
N LYS A 55 -60.27 35.97 -0.03
CA LYS A 55 -60.06 35.05 -1.18
C LYS A 55 -59.26 35.56 -2.40
N THR A 56 -57.93 35.68 -2.26
CA THR A 56 -56.99 35.22 -3.33
C THR A 56 -55.58 34.96 -2.76
N LYS A 57 -55.28 33.70 -2.41
CA LYS A 57 -53.92 33.23 -2.04
C LYS A 57 -53.56 31.97 -2.83
N LYS A 58 -53.70 31.99 -4.17
CA LYS A 58 -53.38 30.82 -5.01
C LYS A 58 -52.46 31.07 -6.21
N ILE A 59 -51.95 32.29 -6.43
CA ILE A 59 -51.08 32.56 -7.60
C ILE A 59 -49.61 32.84 -7.21
N ILE A 60 -49.32 33.30 -5.97
CA ILE A 60 -47.94 33.55 -5.52
C ILE A 60 -47.24 32.26 -4.99
N ALA A 61 -48.00 31.24 -4.59
CA ALA A 61 -47.45 29.97 -4.09
C ALA A 61 -46.91 29.04 -5.20
N ALA A 62 -47.32 29.23 -6.46
CA ALA A 62 -46.93 28.36 -7.58
C ALA A 62 -45.58 28.75 -8.22
N LEU A 63 -45.21 30.04 -8.21
CA LEU A 63 -43.95 30.52 -8.80
C LEU A 63 -42.74 30.34 -7.89
N ILE A 64 -42.93 30.38 -6.56
CA ILE A 64 -41.87 30.12 -5.57
C ILE A 64 -41.59 28.61 -5.43
N GLY A 65 -42.60 27.76 -5.68
CA GLY A 65 -42.45 26.30 -5.66
C GLY A 65 -41.58 25.76 -6.81
N ALA A 66 -41.72 26.32 -8.03
CA ALA A 66 -40.98 25.85 -9.20
C ALA A 66 -39.48 26.23 -9.17
N SER A 67 -39.12 27.42 -8.65
CA SER A 67 -37.72 27.85 -8.54
C SER A 67 -36.95 27.11 -7.43
N VAL A 68 -37.63 26.75 -6.33
CA VAL A 68 -37.04 25.96 -5.23
C VAL A 68 -36.82 24.51 -5.66
N VAL A 69 -37.74 23.92 -6.44
CA VAL A 69 -37.58 22.54 -6.96
C VAL A 69 -36.45 22.44 -8.00
N ILE A 70 -36.28 23.43 -8.88
CA ILE A 70 -35.16 23.45 -9.86
C ILE A 70 -33.80 23.67 -9.15
N ALA A 71 -33.75 24.51 -8.12
CA ALA A 71 -32.54 24.70 -7.30
C ALA A 71 -32.18 23.46 -6.46
N ILE A 72 -33.18 22.71 -5.98
CA ILE A 72 -32.98 21.42 -5.30
C ILE A 72 -32.51 20.34 -6.29
N ILE A 73 -33.07 20.28 -7.51
CA ILE A 73 -32.62 19.34 -8.57
C ILE A 73 -31.20 19.68 -9.05
N ALA A 74 -30.84 20.96 -9.17
CA ALA A 74 -29.47 21.40 -9.49
C ALA A 74 -28.48 21.16 -8.33
N GLY A 75 -28.88 21.38 -7.08
CA GLY A 75 -28.08 21.07 -5.88
C GLY A 75 -27.87 19.57 -5.68
N ILE A 76 -28.87 18.74 -5.99
CA ILE A 76 -28.74 17.27 -6.05
C ILE A 76 -27.85 16.86 -7.24
N GLY A 77 -27.91 17.56 -8.37
CA GLY A 77 -27.04 17.35 -9.53
C GLY A 77 -25.56 17.63 -9.27
N ILE A 78 -25.24 18.64 -8.46
CA ILE A 78 -23.86 18.98 -8.06
C ILE A 78 -23.35 18.03 -6.98
N SER A 79 -24.17 17.70 -5.97
CA SER A 79 -23.80 16.70 -4.94
C SER A 79 -23.67 15.28 -5.50
N SER A 80 -24.47 14.88 -6.49
CA SER A 80 -24.42 13.53 -7.09
C SER A 80 -23.29 13.35 -8.11
N LYS A 81 -22.90 14.40 -8.85
CA LYS A 81 -21.71 14.35 -9.73
C LYS A 81 -20.43 14.20 -8.92
N ASN A 82 -20.28 14.95 -7.82
CA ASN A 82 -19.15 14.81 -6.91
C ASN A 82 -19.14 13.44 -6.19
N ALA A 83 -20.31 12.87 -5.87
CA ALA A 83 -20.40 11.54 -5.29
C ALA A 83 -19.94 10.43 -6.26
N LYS A 84 -20.33 10.49 -7.53
CA LYS A 84 -19.90 9.51 -8.55
C LYS A 84 -18.40 9.58 -8.83
N ILE A 85 -17.84 10.79 -8.91
CA ILE A 85 -16.39 10.99 -9.06
C ILE A 85 -15.65 10.39 -7.85
N ARG A 86 -16.11 10.65 -6.63
CA ARG A 86 -15.55 10.06 -5.40
C ARG A 86 -15.67 8.55 -5.35
N GLU A 87 -16.76 7.99 -5.86
CA GLU A 87 -16.96 6.54 -5.95
C GLU A 87 -15.98 5.90 -6.94
N GLN A 88 -15.79 6.52 -8.12
CA GLN A 88 -14.81 6.08 -9.10
C GLN A 88 -13.38 6.15 -8.57
N GLN A 89 -13.00 7.22 -7.86
CA GLN A 89 -11.69 7.36 -7.24
C GLN A 89 -11.44 6.32 -6.16
N LYS A 90 -12.43 6.09 -5.29
CA LYS A 90 -12.34 5.06 -4.26
C LYS A 90 -12.25 3.68 -4.89
N ALA A 91 -12.93 3.44 -6.01
CA ALA A 91 -12.83 2.18 -6.74
C ALA A 91 -11.42 1.98 -7.33
N GLU A 92 -10.87 2.99 -8.01
CA GLU A 92 -9.50 2.96 -8.56
C GLU A 92 -8.44 2.77 -7.46
N GLN A 93 -8.51 3.57 -6.39
CA GLN A 93 -7.62 3.43 -5.24
C GLN A 93 -7.75 2.05 -4.59
N LYS A 94 -8.98 1.55 -4.42
CA LYS A 94 -9.22 0.23 -3.83
C LYS A 94 -8.62 -0.89 -4.66
N GLU A 95 -8.77 -0.85 -5.99
CA GLU A 95 -8.17 -1.83 -6.90
C GLU A 95 -6.64 -1.86 -6.75
N ILE A 96 -6.00 -0.67 -6.75
CA ILE A 96 -4.55 -0.53 -6.58
C ILE A 96 -4.09 -0.96 -5.18
N ILE A 97 -4.84 -0.60 -4.13
CA ILE A 97 -4.56 -1.01 -2.75
C ILE A 97 -4.64 -2.53 -2.62
N THR A 98 -5.69 -3.16 -3.14
CA THR A 98 -5.85 -4.62 -3.12
C THR A 98 -4.73 -5.31 -3.90
N TYR A 99 -4.29 -4.75 -5.04
CA TYR A 99 -3.11 -5.22 -5.75
C TYR A 99 -1.84 -5.09 -4.90
N ASN A 100 -1.62 -3.96 -4.23
CA ASN A 100 -0.43 -3.75 -3.40
C ASN A 100 -0.41 -4.65 -2.16
N GLU A 101 -1.56 -4.88 -1.53
CA GLU A 101 -1.71 -5.85 -0.44
C GLU A 101 -1.40 -7.28 -0.88
N TYR A 102 -1.72 -7.61 -2.13
CA TYR A 102 -1.34 -8.90 -2.72
C TYR A 102 0.18 -9.00 -2.88
N VAL A 103 0.83 -7.96 -3.42
CA VAL A 103 2.30 -7.87 -3.53
C VAL A 103 2.97 -7.96 -2.15
N ASP A 104 2.41 -7.32 -1.13
CA ASP A 104 2.91 -7.42 0.25
C ASP A 104 2.90 -8.86 0.76
N LYS A 105 1.79 -9.58 0.57
CA LYS A 105 1.69 -10.99 0.97
C LYS A 105 2.67 -11.89 0.21
N LEU A 106 2.93 -11.63 -1.08
CA LEU A 106 3.96 -12.36 -1.82
C LEU A 106 5.36 -12.12 -1.22
N ASN A 107 5.69 -10.87 -0.90
CA ASN A 107 6.95 -10.53 -0.26
C ASN A 107 7.07 -11.14 1.14
N SER A 108 6.00 -11.14 1.93
CA SER A 108 5.97 -11.81 3.24
C SER A 108 6.18 -13.32 3.12
N LEU A 109 5.55 -13.98 2.14
CA LEU A 109 5.79 -15.40 1.87
C LEU A 109 7.26 -15.65 1.51
N TYR A 110 7.79 -14.85 0.58
CA TYR A 110 9.18 -14.95 0.11
C TYR A 110 10.18 -14.81 1.26
N SER A 111 10.05 -13.78 2.09
CA SER A 111 10.96 -13.55 3.22
C SER A 111 10.84 -14.61 4.31
N GLN A 112 9.62 -15.04 4.64
CA GLN A 112 9.39 -16.05 5.68
C GLN A 112 9.89 -17.42 5.23
N ALA A 113 9.65 -17.82 3.98
CA ALA A 113 10.18 -19.07 3.43
C ALA A 113 11.70 -19.11 3.50
N PHE A 114 12.40 -18.00 3.21
CA PHE A 114 13.85 -17.91 3.35
C PHE A 114 14.32 -18.08 4.81
N ASN A 115 13.67 -17.41 5.75
CA ASN A 115 14.00 -17.52 7.17
C ASN A 115 13.81 -18.96 7.68
N GLY A 116 12.67 -19.57 7.36
CA GLY A 116 12.38 -20.96 7.72
C GLY A 116 13.35 -21.94 7.08
N ALA A 117 13.70 -21.72 5.80
CA ALA A 117 14.67 -22.53 5.07
C ALA A 117 16.05 -22.51 5.74
N SER A 118 16.52 -21.34 6.16
CA SER A 118 17.79 -21.17 6.87
C SER A 118 17.83 -21.97 8.18
N ASN A 119 16.76 -21.88 8.98
CA ASN A 119 16.66 -22.66 10.22
C ASN A 119 16.56 -24.18 9.95
N ALA A 120 15.79 -24.59 8.95
CA ALA A 120 15.67 -25.98 8.55
C ALA A 120 17.02 -26.54 8.04
N GLU A 121 17.74 -25.79 7.22
CA GLU A 121 19.04 -26.17 6.68
C GLU A 121 20.07 -26.38 7.80
N ALA A 122 20.14 -25.46 8.77
CA ALA A 122 21.02 -25.61 9.93
C ALA A 122 20.78 -26.94 10.68
N ILE A 123 19.52 -27.33 10.85
CA ILE A 123 19.14 -28.59 11.50
C ILE A 123 19.48 -29.80 10.62
N CYS A 124 19.20 -29.73 9.31
CA CYS A 124 19.52 -30.81 8.36
C CYS A 124 21.02 -31.09 8.28
N VAL A 125 21.82 -30.02 8.17
CA VAL A 125 23.28 -30.09 8.15
C VAL A 125 23.80 -30.74 9.42
N LEU A 126 23.34 -30.27 10.59
CA LEU A 126 23.71 -30.84 11.89
C LEU A 126 23.30 -32.32 12.00
N THR A 127 22.06 -32.65 11.64
CA THR A 127 21.51 -34.02 11.65
C THR A 127 22.42 -34.96 10.87
N GLY A 128 22.76 -34.61 9.63
CA GLY A 128 23.61 -35.48 8.84
C GLY A 128 25.08 -35.49 9.31
N LYS A 129 25.59 -34.44 9.97
CA LYS A 129 26.93 -34.46 10.59
C LYS A 129 26.96 -35.42 11.77
N VAL A 130 26.00 -35.32 12.68
CA VAL A 130 25.86 -36.25 13.82
C VAL A 130 25.71 -37.68 13.31
N TRP A 131 24.86 -37.91 12.31
CA TRP A 131 24.68 -39.24 11.72
C TRP A 131 26.00 -39.81 11.17
N THR A 132 26.74 -38.99 10.41
CA THR A 132 28.05 -39.36 9.85
C THR A 132 29.05 -39.67 10.96
N ASN A 133 29.17 -38.79 11.95
CA ASN A 133 30.16 -38.91 13.02
C ASN A 133 29.85 -40.09 13.95
N SER A 134 28.58 -40.36 14.24
CA SER A 134 28.14 -41.57 14.97
C SER A 134 28.45 -42.86 14.21
N ILE A 135 28.29 -42.89 12.87
CA ILE A 135 28.59 -44.08 12.07
C ILE A 135 30.09 -44.36 12.01
N TYR A 136 30.90 -43.32 11.83
CA TYR A 136 32.34 -43.47 11.60
C TYR A 136 33.21 -43.26 12.84
N GLY A 137 32.61 -43.00 14.00
CA GLY A 137 33.33 -42.76 15.26
C GLY A 137 34.25 -41.53 15.19
N LYS A 138 33.83 -40.47 14.50
CA LYS A 138 34.60 -39.22 14.39
C LYS A 138 34.26 -38.30 15.56
N SER A 139 35.29 -37.81 16.26
CA SER A 139 35.14 -36.73 17.23
C SER A 139 35.16 -35.39 16.51
N ASP A 140 34.27 -34.50 16.92
CA ASP A 140 34.04 -33.19 16.34
C ASP A 140 33.35 -32.29 17.37
N GLU A 141 33.90 -31.10 17.62
CA GLU A 141 33.48 -30.22 18.73
C GLU A 141 32.00 -29.83 18.67
N GLU A 142 31.43 -29.69 17.47
CA GLU A 142 30.04 -29.32 17.27
C GLU A 142 29.08 -30.47 17.59
N THR A 143 29.46 -31.70 17.23
CA THR A 143 28.60 -32.89 17.30
C THR A 143 28.87 -33.79 18.50
N ASP A 144 30.02 -33.67 19.16
CA ASP A 144 30.41 -34.49 20.31
C ASP A 144 29.39 -34.41 21.46
N LYS A 145 28.73 -33.25 21.63
CA LYS A 145 27.63 -33.09 22.60
C LYS A 145 26.44 -34.02 22.36
N TYR A 146 26.28 -34.55 21.15
CA TYR A 146 25.19 -35.46 20.76
C TYR A 146 25.65 -36.90 20.58
N THR A 147 26.89 -37.10 20.11
CA THR A 147 27.44 -38.43 19.80
C THR A 147 28.07 -39.10 21.02
N ALA A 148 28.63 -38.34 21.97
CA ALA A 148 29.31 -38.90 23.12
C ALA A 148 28.33 -39.64 24.05
N GLY A 149 28.62 -40.92 24.30
CA GLY A 149 27.78 -41.77 25.16
C GLY A 149 26.45 -42.21 24.53
N ALA A 150 26.18 -41.84 23.27
CA ALA A 150 25.03 -42.37 22.53
C ALA A 150 25.23 -43.87 22.23
N ILE A 151 24.16 -44.65 22.42
CA ILE A 151 24.20 -46.12 22.23
C ILE A 151 24.37 -46.48 20.75
N ASP A 152 23.70 -45.75 19.88
CA ASP A 152 23.78 -45.88 18.43
C ASP A 152 23.55 -44.52 17.76
N PHE A 153 23.60 -44.50 16.42
CA PHE A 153 23.35 -43.29 15.65
C PHE A 153 21.93 -42.75 15.85
N ASN A 154 20.92 -43.58 16.10
CA ASN A 154 19.55 -43.12 16.33
C ASN A 154 19.44 -42.36 17.66
N ALA A 155 20.08 -42.86 18.72
CA ALA A 155 20.16 -42.18 20.00
C ALA A 155 20.89 -40.83 19.86
N ALA A 156 21.96 -40.77 19.08
CA ALA A 156 22.67 -39.52 18.81
C ALA A 156 21.79 -38.50 18.08
N ILE A 157 20.99 -38.94 17.10
CA ILE A 157 20.01 -38.06 16.45
C ILE A 157 18.95 -37.60 17.46
N GLN A 158 18.39 -38.46 18.30
CA GLN A 158 17.41 -38.04 19.31
C GLN A 158 17.96 -36.99 20.28
N ASN A 159 19.26 -37.03 20.60
CA ASN A 159 19.90 -36.01 21.42
C ASN A 159 19.84 -34.60 20.78
N ILE A 160 19.88 -34.50 19.45
CA ILE A 160 19.69 -33.23 18.73
C ILE A 160 18.29 -32.67 19.00
N TYR A 161 17.26 -33.51 18.91
CA TYR A 161 15.85 -33.09 19.07
C TYR A 161 15.46 -32.84 20.54
N ASN A 162 16.31 -33.29 21.48
CA ASN A 162 16.19 -32.97 22.89
C ASN A 162 16.87 -31.65 23.28
N ASP A 163 17.73 -31.09 22.43
CA ASP A 163 18.44 -29.83 22.65
C ASP A 163 17.47 -28.63 22.60
N GLU A 164 17.52 -27.78 23.63
CA GLU A 164 16.62 -26.63 23.79
C GLU A 164 16.82 -25.55 22.71
N GLU A 165 18.03 -25.35 22.20
CA GLU A 165 18.26 -24.42 21.10
C GLU A 165 17.67 -24.96 19.79
N ILE A 166 17.81 -26.27 19.57
CA ILE A 166 17.27 -26.94 18.39
C ILE A 166 15.73 -26.96 18.42
N LYS A 167 15.12 -27.24 19.58
CA LYS A 167 13.66 -27.15 19.74
C LYS A 167 13.12 -25.78 19.35
N LYS A 168 13.78 -24.69 19.75
CA LYS A 168 13.39 -23.33 19.34
C LYS A 168 13.45 -23.12 17.83
N LYS A 169 14.48 -23.64 17.16
CA LYS A 169 14.58 -23.58 15.69
C LYS A 169 13.49 -24.42 15.02
N LEU A 170 13.19 -25.62 15.55
CA LEU A 170 12.11 -26.48 15.06
C LEU A 170 10.73 -25.82 15.22
N ASP A 171 10.48 -25.18 16.36
CA ASP A 171 9.23 -24.45 16.59
C ASP A 171 9.11 -23.26 15.63
N ASN A 172 10.20 -22.52 15.40
CA ASN A 172 10.21 -21.47 14.39
C ASN A 172 9.93 -21.99 12.97
N VAL A 173 10.50 -23.14 12.58
CA VAL A 173 10.22 -23.78 11.30
C VAL A 173 8.73 -24.13 11.16
N ARG A 174 8.11 -24.69 12.21
CA ARG A 174 6.66 -25.00 12.24
C ARG A 174 5.80 -23.73 12.14
N ASP A 175 6.11 -22.71 12.91
CA ASP A 175 5.40 -21.43 12.88
C ASP A 175 5.49 -20.79 11.49
N ILE A 176 6.64 -20.89 10.83
CA ILE A 176 6.82 -20.38 9.47
C ILE A 176 6.03 -21.23 8.45
N GLN A 177 5.97 -22.56 8.58
CA GLN A 177 5.10 -23.38 7.72
C GLN A 177 3.63 -22.94 7.83
N GLU A 178 3.15 -22.65 9.04
CA GLU A 178 1.79 -22.15 9.25
C GLU A 178 1.61 -20.76 8.60
N LYS A 179 2.53 -19.82 8.83
CA LYS A 179 2.49 -18.48 8.22
C LYS A 179 2.47 -18.55 6.69
N CYS A 180 3.36 -19.34 6.09
CA CYS A 180 3.43 -19.52 4.64
C CYS A 180 2.11 -20.09 4.08
N SER A 181 1.53 -21.10 4.74
CA SER A 181 0.21 -21.63 4.39
C SER A 181 -0.89 -20.56 4.45
N ASN A 182 -0.90 -19.73 5.50
CA ASN A 182 -1.86 -18.64 5.65
C ASN A 182 -1.71 -17.57 4.55
N TYR A 183 -0.47 -17.24 4.14
CA TYR A 183 -0.25 -16.35 3.00
C TYR A 183 -0.80 -16.95 1.70
N ILE A 184 -0.54 -18.22 1.43
CA ILE A 184 -1.07 -18.91 0.24
C ILE A 184 -2.60 -18.89 0.21
N GLN A 185 -3.27 -19.12 1.34
CA GLN A 185 -4.73 -19.00 1.43
C GLN A 185 -5.19 -17.57 1.14
N ALA A 186 -4.51 -16.57 1.73
CA ALA A 186 -4.83 -15.17 1.52
C ALA A 186 -4.56 -14.65 0.09
N LEU A 187 -3.74 -15.37 -0.69
CA LEU A 187 -3.41 -15.09 -2.09
C LEU A 187 -4.36 -15.79 -3.08
N GLN A 188 -5.28 -16.66 -2.64
CA GLN A 188 -6.24 -17.35 -3.54
C GLN A 188 -7.15 -16.39 -4.30
N SER A 189 -7.51 -15.25 -3.68
CA SER A 189 -8.28 -14.18 -4.30
C SER A 189 -7.40 -13.28 -5.18
N CYS A 190 -6.62 -13.90 -6.06
CA CYS A 190 -5.62 -13.25 -6.92
C CYS A 190 -6.30 -12.44 -8.04
N PRO A 191 -5.84 -11.20 -8.34
CA PRO A 191 -6.18 -10.54 -9.59
C PRO A 191 -5.77 -11.39 -10.78
N ASP A 192 -6.60 -11.51 -11.82
CA ASP A 192 -6.35 -12.38 -12.98
C ASP A 192 -4.95 -12.17 -13.62
N GLU A 193 -4.46 -10.93 -13.59
CA GLU A 193 -3.14 -10.54 -14.11
C GLU A 193 -1.95 -11.16 -13.35
N LEU A 194 -2.14 -11.66 -12.12
CA LEU A 194 -1.08 -12.20 -11.25
C LEU A 194 -1.15 -13.72 -11.07
N GLY A 195 -1.97 -14.44 -11.86
CA GLY A 195 -2.13 -15.89 -11.73
C GLY A 195 -0.81 -16.68 -11.75
N LYS A 196 0.14 -16.32 -12.61
CA LYS A 196 1.46 -16.98 -12.65
C LYS A 196 2.31 -16.72 -11.40
N CYS A 197 2.19 -15.55 -10.79
CA CYS A 197 2.88 -15.24 -9.53
C CYS A 197 2.30 -16.08 -8.39
N TYR A 198 0.98 -16.28 -8.38
CA TYR A 198 0.33 -17.19 -7.44
C TYR A 198 0.85 -18.61 -7.57
N ASP A 199 0.96 -19.13 -8.81
CA ASP A 199 1.47 -20.49 -9.04
C ASP A 199 2.91 -20.64 -8.54
N ALA A 200 3.77 -19.65 -8.78
CA ALA A 200 5.14 -19.62 -8.26
C ALA A 200 5.18 -19.55 -6.73
N ALA A 201 4.28 -18.78 -6.11
CA ALA A 201 4.14 -18.72 -4.65
C ALA A 201 3.76 -20.08 -4.06
N VAL A 202 2.79 -20.78 -4.68
CA VAL A 202 2.40 -22.14 -4.29
C VAL A 202 3.59 -23.09 -4.40
N GLN A 203 4.35 -23.03 -5.49
CA GLN A 203 5.55 -23.85 -5.68
C GLN A 203 6.60 -23.60 -4.58
N LEU A 204 6.87 -22.34 -4.24
CA LEU A 204 7.79 -22.01 -3.14
C LEU A 204 7.30 -22.59 -1.82
N ASN A 205 6.02 -22.42 -1.49
CA ASN A 205 5.46 -22.96 -0.26
C ASN A 205 5.57 -24.49 -0.22
N THR A 206 5.23 -25.19 -1.30
CA THR A 206 5.37 -26.65 -1.40
C THR A 206 6.81 -27.11 -1.23
N ALA A 207 7.77 -26.46 -1.91
CA ALA A 207 9.18 -26.81 -1.81
C ALA A 207 9.73 -26.55 -0.39
N TYR A 208 9.37 -25.42 0.22
CA TYR A 208 9.75 -25.09 1.59
C TYR A 208 9.19 -26.11 2.58
N THR A 209 7.90 -26.46 2.48
CA THR A 209 7.28 -27.46 3.36
C THR A 209 8.00 -28.81 3.24
N ALA A 210 8.28 -29.27 2.02
CA ALA A 210 8.96 -30.55 1.79
C ALA A 210 10.39 -30.58 2.34
N PHE A 211 11.11 -29.45 2.25
CA PHE A 211 12.46 -29.32 2.82
C PHE A 211 12.42 -29.24 4.35
N ALA A 212 11.53 -28.44 4.91
CA ALA A 212 11.32 -28.30 6.35
C ALA A 212 10.96 -29.64 7.02
N GLU A 213 10.22 -30.52 6.34
CA GLU A 213 9.93 -31.88 6.84
C GLU A 213 11.19 -32.71 7.11
N LEU A 214 12.30 -32.49 6.38
CA LEU A 214 13.57 -33.17 6.66
C LEU A 214 14.19 -32.75 7.98
N ALA A 215 13.98 -31.50 8.38
CA ALA A 215 14.43 -30.96 9.66
C ALA A 215 13.48 -31.35 10.80
N LEU A 216 12.18 -31.47 10.53
CA LEU A 216 11.18 -31.80 11.56
C LEU A 216 11.11 -33.30 11.85
N SER A 217 11.33 -34.13 10.85
CA SER A 217 11.19 -35.59 10.95
C SER A 217 12.21 -36.28 10.03
N PRO A 218 13.48 -36.36 10.45
CA PRO A 218 14.51 -37.02 9.67
C PRO A 218 14.19 -38.52 9.58
N SER A 219 14.35 -39.09 8.39
CA SER A 219 14.02 -40.49 8.12
C SER A 219 14.94 -41.10 7.06
N GLY A 220 14.91 -42.42 6.94
CA GLY A 220 15.77 -43.17 6.02
C GLY A 220 17.12 -43.53 6.63
N ASN A 221 18.14 -43.63 5.79
CA ASN A 221 19.54 -43.80 6.17
C ASN A 221 20.37 -42.58 5.74
N LEU A 222 21.64 -42.50 6.19
CA LEU A 222 22.53 -41.39 5.89
C LEU A 222 22.57 -41.04 4.39
N THR A 223 22.72 -42.02 3.51
CA THR A 223 22.78 -41.79 2.07
C THR A 223 21.46 -41.23 1.53
N SER A 224 20.35 -41.92 1.79
CA SER A 224 19.03 -41.47 1.31
C SER A 224 18.61 -40.12 1.89
N TYR A 225 19.03 -39.83 3.12
CA TYR A 225 18.76 -38.56 3.78
C TYR A 225 19.53 -37.43 3.12
N ARG A 226 20.85 -37.58 2.91
CA ARG A 226 21.70 -36.59 2.23
C ARG A 226 21.27 -36.35 0.78
N ASP A 227 20.90 -37.41 0.07
CA ASP A 227 20.37 -37.29 -1.29
C ASP A 227 19.05 -36.50 -1.30
N SER A 228 18.15 -36.78 -0.35
CA SER A 228 16.88 -36.07 -0.20
C SER A 228 17.07 -34.61 0.21
N GLU A 229 18.01 -34.33 1.11
CA GLU A 229 18.40 -32.98 1.55
C GLU A 229 18.89 -32.16 0.37
N SER A 230 19.88 -32.67 -0.37
CA SER A 230 20.45 -31.97 -1.53
C SER A 230 19.38 -31.69 -2.59
N LYS A 231 18.55 -32.68 -2.92
CA LYS A 231 17.50 -32.54 -3.93
C LYS A 231 16.47 -31.49 -3.53
N LYS A 232 15.95 -31.55 -2.31
CA LYS A 232 14.91 -30.63 -1.85
C LYS A 232 15.44 -29.22 -1.63
N ALA A 233 16.71 -29.07 -1.25
CA ALA A 233 17.37 -27.77 -1.18
C ALA A 233 17.45 -27.11 -2.58
N GLU A 234 17.79 -27.88 -3.62
CA GLU A 234 17.81 -27.38 -5.01
C GLU A 234 16.41 -26.99 -5.50
N GLU A 235 15.40 -27.84 -5.25
CA GLU A 235 14.00 -27.55 -5.59
C GLU A 235 13.51 -26.26 -4.90
N LEU A 236 13.83 -26.09 -3.63
CA LEU A 236 13.51 -24.88 -2.87
C LEU A 236 14.20 -23.64 -3.43
N LEU A 237 15.50 -23.71 -3.72
CA LEU A 237 16.24 -22.59 -4.27
C LEU A 237 15.68 -22.17 -5.65
N ASN A 238 15.34 -23.14 -6.50
CA ASN A 238 14.74 -22.87 -7.80
C ASN A 238 13.37 -22.19 -7.67
N ALA A 239 12.52 -22.68 -6.76
CA ALA A 239 11.21 -22.08 -6.50
C ALA A 239 11.34 -20.67 -5.90
N TYR A 240 12.30 -20.47 -4.99
CA TYR A 240 12.59 -19.18 -4.37
C TYR A 240 13.03 -18.15 -5.41
N ASN A 241 14.02 -18.49 -6.25
CA ASN A 241 14.49 -17.61 -7.31
C ASN A 241 13.39 -17.29 -8.33
N THR A 242 12.55 -18.29 -8.66
CA THR A 242 11.42 -18.11 -9.59
C THR A 242 10.40 -17.11 -9.04
N LEU A 243 9.97 -17.27 -7.78
CA LEU A 243 9.04 -16.31 -7.17
C LEU A 243 9.68 -14.92 -7.10
N GLY A 244 10.91 -14.81 -6.61
CA GLY A 244 11.61 -13.52 -6.48
C GLY A 244 11.70 -12.75 -7.81
N ALA A 245 11.88 -13.45 -8.93
CA ALA A 245 11.90 -12.84 -10.26
C ALA A 245 10.52 -12.42 -10.78
N MET A 246 9.44 -12.99 -10.23
CA MET A 246 8.07 -12.74 -10.66
C MET A 246 7.32 -11.72 -9.82
N ILE A 247 7.71 -11.50 -8.55
CA ILE A 247 7.04 -10.52 -7.68
C ILE A 247 7.07 -9.15 -8.35
N PRO A 248 5.91 -8.57 -8.69
CA PRO A 248 5.88 -7.32 -9.39
C PRO A 248 6.07 -6.16 -8.40
N ALA A 249 6.48 -5.01 -8.94
CA ALA A 249 6.49 -3.78 -8.15
C ALA A 249 5.05 -3.38 -7.77
N LYS A 250 4.95 -2.73 -6.61
CA LYS A 250 3.73 -2.06 -6.19
C LYS A 250 3.36 -0.91 -7.14
N LYS A 251 2.06 -0.68 -7.29
CA LYS A 251 1.47 0.40 -8.08
C LYS A 251 1.27 1.64 -7.21
N GLU A 252 1.37 2.81 -7.84
CA GLU A 252 1.15 4.08 -7.15
C GLU A 252 -0.34 4.30 -6.88
N VAL A 253 -0.71 4.59 -5.64
CA VAL A 253 -2.07 4.95 -5.25
C VAL A 253 -2.24 6.47 -5.48
N PRO A 254 -3.05 6.89 -6.47
CA PRO A 254 -3.24 8.30 -6.77
C PRO A 254 -3.98 9.02 -5.63
N LEU A 255 -3.64 10.29 -5.42
CA LEU A 255 -4.33 11.19 -4.48
C LEU A 255 -5.25 12.14 -5.23
N TYR A 256 -6.43 12.39 -4.67
CA TYR A 256 -7.50 13.20 -5.29
C TYR A 256 -8.01 14.27 -4.33
N ASP A 257 -8.35 15.45 -4.85
CA ASP A 257 -8.99 16.51 -4.07
C ASP A 257 -10.51 16.35 -3.99
N ASP A 258 -11.16 17.25 -3.25
CA ASP A 258 -12.60 17.23 -3.05
C ASP A 258 -13.43 17.43 -4.33
N LYS A 259 -12.82 17.99 -5.39
CA LYS A 259 -13.39 18.23 -6.72
C LYS A 259 -13.12 17.07 -7.68
N GLY A 260 -12.14 16.26 -7.31
CA GLY A 260 -11.74 15.04 -7.93
C GLY A 260 -10.58 15.13 -8.90
N ASP A 261 -9.85 16.24 -8.85
CA ASP A 261 -8.61 16.43 -9.58
C ASP A 261 -7.47 15.68 -8.87
N LYS A 262 -6.54 15.13 -9.65
CA LYS A 262 -5.33 14.50 -9.09
C LYS A 262 -4.50 15.55 -8.36
N ILE A 263 -4.17 15.30 -7.10
CA ILE A 263 -3.33 16.20 -6.30
C ILE A 263 -1.87 15.85 -6.55
N LYS A 264 -1.06 16.87 -6.80
CA LYS A 264 0.38 16.80 -6.63
C LYS A 264 0.69 17.07 -5.15
N ASP A 265 0.82 16.00 -4.38
CA ASP A 265 1.11 16.06 -2.95
C ASP A 265 2.51 16.65 -2.72
N GLU A 266 2.64 17.62 -1.81
CA GLU A 266 3.94 18.20 -1.43
C GLU A 266 4.85 17.15 -0.77
N PHE A 267 4.25 16.12 -0.20
CA PHE A 267 4.94 14.96 0.33
C PHE A 267 4.93 13.78 -0.66
N ALA A 268 4.80 13.99 -1.97
CA ALA A 268 4.75 12.92 -2.96
C ALA A 268 5.96 11.98 -2.90
N PHE A 269 7.09 12.40 -2.33
CA PHE A 269 8.24 11.53 -2.07
C PHE A 269 7.94 10.38 -1.08
N GLU A 270 6.89 10.47 -0.26
CA GLU A 270 6.44 9.39 0.63
C GLU A 270 6.04 8.11 -0.14
N ILE A 271 5.76 8.21 -1.45
CA ILE A 271 5.49 7.03 -2.28
C ILE A 271 6.67 6.04 -2.23
N TYR A 272 7.91 6.51 -2.10
CA TYR A 272 9.08 5.64 -2.02
C TYR A 272 9.20 4.94 -0.67
N LEU A 273 8.43 5.33 0.35
CA LEU A 273 8.33 4.59 1.60
C LEU A 273 7.12 3.64 1.59
N ASN A 274 5.97 4.15 1.13
CA ASN A 274 4.69 3.49 1.35
C ASN A 274 4.24 2.63 0.16
N GLN A 275 4.71 2.93 -1.05
CA GLN A 275 4.19 2.39 -2.30
C GLN A 275 5.25 1.84 -3.23
N LYS A 276 6.51 2.28 -3.18
CA LYS A 276 7.61 1.78 -4.01
C LYS A 276 8.90 1.66 -3.17
N PRO A 277 8.87 0.92 -2.04
CA PRO A 277 10.00 0.83 -1.11
C PRO A 277 11.25 0.21 -1.72
N ASP A 278 11.13 -0.53 -2.81
CA ASP A 278 12.20 -1.12 -3.61
C ASP A 278 12.92 -0.12 -4.53
N LYS A 279 12.47 1.14 -4.57
CA LYS A 279 12.97 2.17 -5.49
C LYS A 279 13.35 3.46 -4.78
N LEU A 280 14.17 4.24 -5.46
CA LEU A 280 14.48 5.62 -5.14
C LEU A 280 14.07 6.52 -6.31
N PRO A 281 13.89 7.84 -6.06
CA PRO A 281 13.80 8.81 -7.15
C PRO A 281 15.04 8.77 -8.05
N ASP A 282 14.84 8.97 -9.36
CA ASP A 282 15.94 9.09 -10.32
C ASP A 282 16.84 10.32 -10.06
N THR A 283 16.35 11.27 -9.27
CA THR A 283 17.02 12.53 -8.88
C THR A 283 17.97 12.38 -7.69
N VAL A 284 18.00 11.22 -7.05
CA VAL A 284 18.78 11.01 -5.83
C VAL A 284 20.29 11.17 -6.04
N ASP A 285 20.93 11.90 -5.12
CA ASP A 285 22.36 11.87 -4.88
C ASP A 285 22.74 10.67 -3.99
N ASP A 286 23.52 9.75 -4.56
CA ASP A 286 24.02 8.52 -3.96
C ASP A 286 25.47 8.61 -3.46
N THR A 287 26.06 9.82 -3.39
CA THR A 287 27.46 10.02 -2.99
C THR A 287 27.78 9.40 -1.63
N MET A 288 26.83 9.45 -0.69
CA MET A 288 26.99 8.85 0.64
C MET A 288 26.88 7.31 0.60
N ALA A 289 26.03 6.76 -0.26
CA ALA A 289 25.96 5.32 -0.52
C ALA A 289 27.27 4.75 -1.05
N LYS A 290 27.96 5.50 -1.93
CA LYS A 290 29.25 5.11 -2.50
C LYS A 290 30.38 4.98 -1.48
N ILE A 291 30.25 5.58 -0.29
CA ILE A 291 31.22 5.47 0.81
C ILE A 291 30.75 4.53 1.94
N GLY A 292 29.72 3.70 1.69
CA GLY A 292 29.26 2.66 2.61
C GLY A 292 28.22 3.12 3.63
N LEU A 293 27.63 4.32 3.48
CA LEU A 293 26.51 4.76 4.30
C LEU A 293 25.20 4.52 3.55
N ASN A 294 24.23 3.79 4.12
CA ASN A 294 22.93 3.52 3.48
C ASN A 294 21.99 4.74 3.44
N SER A 295 22.49 5.89 3.01
CA SER A 295 21.80 7.17 2.98
C SER A 295 21.90 7.80 1.58
N TYR A 296 20.76 8.33 1.13
CA TYR A 296 20.56 8.88 -0.20
C TYR A 296 19.87 10.24 -0.07
N LYS A 297 20.29 11.23 -0.85
CA LYS A 297 19.80 12.61 -0.70
C LYS A 297 19.00 13.08 -1.90
N ASP A 298 18.01 13.93 -1.65
CA ASP A 298 17.26 14.67 -2.68
C ASP A 298 16.77 16.00 -2.08
N SER A 299 16.00 16.80 -2.81
CA SER A 299 15.30 17.98 -2.28
C SER A 299 13.82 18.00 -2.65
N ALA A 300 13.03 18.65 -1.80
CA ALA A 300 11.63 18.93 -2.10
C ALA A 300 11.17 20.21 -1.43
N VAL A 301 10.19 20.85 -2.07
CA VAL A 301 9.51 22.03 -1.53
C VAL A 301 8.27 21.59 -0.76
N VAL A 302 8.23 21.90 0.53
CA VAL A 302 7.08 21.64 1.42
C VAL A 302 6.72 22.94 2.13
N CYS A 303 5.43 23.31 2.12
CA CYS A 303 4.93 24.58 2.67
C CYS A 303 5.62 25.84 2.11
N GLY A 304 6.19 25.74 0.91
CA GLY A 304 6.94 26.82 0.25
C GLY A 304 8.42 26.90 0.61
N GLU A 305 8.93 25.99 1.43
CA GLU A 305 10.34 25.92 1.82
C GLU A 305 11.04 24.79 1.09
N GLU A 306 12.21 25.07 0.49
CA GLU A 306 13.07 24.03 -0.09
C GLU A 306 13.86 23.35 1.02
N GLY A 307 13.62 22.05 1.22
CA GLY A 307 14.31 21.24 2.22
C GLY A 307 15.06 20.06 1.61
N THR A 308 15.99 19.51 2.38
CA THR A 308 16.75 18.31 2.03
C THR A 308 15.99 17.06 2.46
N ILE A 309 15.84 16.10 1.55
CA ILE A 309 15.35 14.76 1.85
C ILE A 309 16.54 13.82 2.06
N ASN A 310 16.46 12.98 3.08
CA ASN A 310 17.35 11.83 3.27
C ASN A 310 16.51 10.55 3.28
N TYR A 311 16.77 9.64 2.34
CA TYR A 311 16.24 8.29 2.32
C TYR A 311 17.23 7.34 3.01
N THR A 312 16.73 6.46 3.86
CA THR A 312 17.50 5.39 4.50
C THR A 312 17.03 4.05 3.97
N ILE A 313 17.98 3.23 3.52
CA ILE A 313 17.70 1.88 3.01
C ILE A 313 18.16 0.81 4.00
N LEU A 314 17.27 -0.13 4.29
CA LEU A 314 17.56 -1.35 5.04
C LEU A 314 17.13 -2.55 4.19
N SER A 315 18.02 -3.53 4.04
CA SER A 315 17.77 -4.77 3.28
C SER A 315 17.22 -4.54 1.86
N GLY A 316 17.69 -3.50 1.18
CA GLY A 316 17.25 -3.15 -0.18
C GLY A 316 15.92 -2.40 -0.27
N THR A 317 15.34 -2.01 0.86
CA THR A 317 14.08 -1.25 0.92
C THR A 317 14.24 0.07 1.67
N VAL A 318 13.59 1.13 1.18
CA VAL A 318 13.47 2.41 1.89
C VAL A 318 12.64 2.17 3.15
N CYS A 319 13.24 2.40 4.32
CA CYS A 319 12.59 2.22 5.61
C CYS A 319 12.35 3.54 6.35
N ASN A 320 13.05 4.61 5.97
CA ASN A 320 12.88 5.93 6.55
C ASN A 320 13.11 7.02 5.49
N ILE A 321 12.28 8.06 5.54
CA ILE A 321 12.47 9.30 4.79
C ILE A 321 12.48 10.44 5.80
N CYS A 322 13.48 11.31 5.75
CA CYS A 322 13.56 12.51 6.58
C CYS A 322 13.68 13.75 5.71
N TRP A 323 12.71 14.63 5.78
CA TRP A 323 12.78 15.96 5.18
C TRP A 323 13.17 16.99 6.23
N THR A 324 14.15 17.83 5.93
CA THR A 324 14.70 18.81 6.86
C THR A 324 14.88 20.16 6.18
N VAL A 325 14.52 21.23 6.88
CA VAL A 325 14.85 22.61 6.50
C VAL A 325 15.63 23.27 7.62
N GLU A 326 16.73 23.91 7.26
CA GLU A 326 17.52 24.77 8.15
C GLU A 326 16.96 26.20 8.06
N THR A 327 16.87 26.90 9.18
CA THR A 327 16.34 28.27 9.31
C THR A 327 14.95 28.45 8.68
N PRO A 328 13.92 27.69 9.12
CA PRO A 328 12.57 27.79 8.58
C PRO A 328 11.97 29.18 8.83
N GLY A 329 11.11 29.66 7.92
CA GLY A 329 10.33 30.87 8.18
C GLY A 329 9.41 30.74 9.40
N ASP A 330 9.10 31.86 10.05
CA ASP A 330 8.37 31.89 11.35
C ASP A 330 7.02 31.14 11.33
N THR A 331 6.35 31.10 10.18
CA THR A 331 5.04 30.43 10.02
C THR A 331 5.13 28.98 9.56
N THR A 332 6.32 28.52 9.17
CA THR A 332 6.54 27.20 8.57
C THR A 332 6.20 26.06 9.53
N PRO A 333 6.62 26.07 10.82
CA PRO A 333 6.26 25.02 11.77
C PRO A 333 4.75 24.82 11.92
N ASP A 334 3.99 25.92 12.00
CA ASP A 334 2.53 25.89 12.17
C ASP A 334 1.82 25.33 10.93
N LYS A 335 2.26 25.75 9.72
CA LYS A 335 1.73 25.23 8.45
C LYS A 335 2.01 23.73 8.28
N LEU A 336 3.21 23.28 8.65
CA LEU A 336 3.56 21.86 8.61
C LEU A 336 2.72 21.04 9.58
N LEU A 337 2.53 21.53 10.81
CA LEU A 337 1.71 20.87 11.81
C LEU A 337 0.23 20.78 11.37
N GLU A 338 -0.30 21.84 10.74
CA GLU A 338 -1.65 21.83 10.16
C GLU A 338 -1.79 20.77 9.07
N LYS A 339 -0.90 20.75 8.07
CA LYS A 339 -0.92 19.74 7.01
C LYS A 339 -0.78 18.31 7.53
N LEU A 340 0.11 18.07 8.49
CA LEU A 340 0.27 16.74 9.08
C LEU A 340 -0.98 16.31 9.84
N ARG A 341 -1.69 17.24 10.49
CA ARG A 341 -2.96 16.95 11.17
C ARG A 341 -4.12 16.72 10.20
N GLU A 342 -4.15 17.43 9.08
CA GLU A 342 -5.11 17.14 7.99
C GLU A 342 -4.89 15.73 7.43
N ARG A 343 -3.63 15.32 7.28
CA ARG A 343 -3.26 14.02 6.71
C ARG A 343 -3.42 12.84 7.67
N TYR A 344 -2.90 12.96 8.89
CA TYR A 344 -2.79 11.85 9.86
C TYR A 344 -3.73 12.00 11.06
N GLY A 345 -4.53 13.07 11.12
CA GLY A 345 -5.34 13.40 12.27
C GLY A 345 -4.52 14.00 13.42
N LYS A 346 -5.11 14.04 14.62
CA LYS A 346 -4.42 14.57 15.80
C LYS A 346 -3.26 13.65 16.22
N GLU A 347 -2.13 14.26 16.59
CA GLU A 347 -0.94 13.53 17.05
C GLU A 347 -1.23 12.66 18.28
N ASN A 348 -0.59 11.48 18.34
CA ASN A 348 -0.70 10.56 19.48
C ASN A 348 0.05 11.09 20.69
N THR A 349 1.26 11.64 20.46
CA THR A 349 2.12 12.20 21.52
C THR A 349 2.61 13.57 21.12
N LYS A 350 2.54 14.51 22.06
CA LYS A 350 3.22 15.80 22.00
C LYS A 350 4.13 15.94 23.21
N LYS A 351 5.44 16.05 22.99
CA LYS A 351 6.41 16.30 24.04
C LYS A 351 7.38 17.38 23.58
N ASP A 352 7.45 18.46 24.34
CA ASP A 352 8.19 19.66 23.98
C ASP A 352 7.74 20.15 22.59
N ASN A 353 8.69 20.34 21.67
CA ASN A 353 8.45 20.70 20.28
C ASN A 353 8.51 19.49 19.32
N THR A 354 8.22 18.29 19.83
CA THR A 354 8.14 17.05 19.05
C THR A 354 6.71 16.52 19.04
N TYR A 355 6.21 16.22 17.85
CA TYR A 355 4.87 15.71 17.58
C TYR A 355 5.00 14.36 16.89
N LEU A 356 4.33 13.34 17.42
CA LEU A 356 4.44 11.96 16.96
C LEU A 356 3.06 11.39 16.62
N TRP A 357 2.96 10.85 15.41
CA TRP A 357 1.88 9.98 14.96
C TRP A 357 2.43 8.57 14.88
N ASN A 358 1.83 7.62 15.59
CA ASN A 358 2.22 6.21 15.55
C ASN A 358 1.00 5.34 15.24
N ASN A 359 1.21 4.33 14.40
CA ASN A 359 0.23 3.29 14.18
C ASN A 359 0.87 1.91 14.43
N ASP A 360 0.69 1.46 15.67
CA ASP A 360 1.31 0.25 16.20
C ASP A 360 0.93 -1.02 15.39
N LYS A 361 -0.20 -1.01 14.67
CA LYS A 361 -0.60 -2.14 13.81
C LYS A 361 0.26 -2.27 12.56
N ASN A 362 0.68 -1.16 11.97
CA ASN A 362 1.49 -1.15 10.75
C ASN A 362 2.98 -0.88 11.03
N LYS A 363 3.36 -0.67 12.31
CA LYS A 363 4.71 -0.27 12.72
C LYS A 363 5.25 0.92 11.91
N ASP A 364 4.37 1.86 11.60
CA ASP A 364 4.67 3.11 10.92
C ASP A 364 4.58 4.28 11.91
N SER A 365 5.43 5.29 11.68
CA SER A 365 5.37 6.53 12.46
C SER A 365 5.79 7.74 11.65
N VAL A 366 5.23 8.88 12.03
CA VAL A 366 5.59 10.20 11.51
C VAL A 366 5.97 11.08 12.68
N THR A 367 7.11 11.75 12.60
CA THR A 367 7.60 12.64 13.66
C THR A 367 7.91 14.01 13.08
N LEU A 368 7.24 15.04 13.58
CA LEU A 368 7.63 16.43 13.36
C LEU A 368 8.43 16.92 14.56
N LYS A 369 9.63 17.44 14.32
CA LYS A 369 10.48 18.07 15.34
C LYS A 369 10.76 19.52 14.95
N VAL A 370 10.48 20.44 15.87
CA VAL A 370 10.68 21.88 15.70
C VAL A 370 11.76 22.35 16.67
N GLU A 371 12.91 22.72 16.13
CA GLU A 371 14.04 23.32 16.85
C GLU A 371 14.12 24.83 16.51
N SER A 372 14.97 25.59 17.21
CA SER A 372 15.08 27.04 17.03
C SER A 372 15.52 27.46 15.63
N ASP A 373 16.33 26.63 14.99
CA ASP A 373 17.04 26.89 13.73
C ASP A 373 16.80 25.78 12.71
N LYS A 374 15.93 24.80 13.01
CA LYS A 374 15.70 23.66 12.14
C LYS A 374 14.33 23.04 12.36
N VAL A 375 13.69 22.59 11.28
CA VAL A 375 12.52 21.73 11.35
C VAL A 375 12.79 20.46 10.54
N SER A 376 12.39 19.33 11.10
CA SER A 376 12.48 18.03 10.42
C SER A 376 11.19 17.24 10.54
N ILE A 377 10.81 16.56 9.47
CA ILE A 377 9.75 15.56 9.46
C ILE A 377 10.37 14.22 9.05
N SER A 378 10.17 13.20 9.88
CA SER A 378 10.64 11.85 9.61
C SER A 378 9.45 10.90 9.48
N TRP A 379 9.43 10.13 8.39
CA TRP A 379 8.49 9.03 8.16
C TRP A 379 9.25 7.71 8.24
N LEU A 380 8.80 6.82 9.13
CA LEU A 380 9.40 5.52 9.37
C LEU A 380 8.38 4.42 9.05
N ASN A 381 8.81 3.38 8.34
CA ASN A 381 8.05 2.17 8.12
C ASN A 381 8.96 0.94 8.26
N ILE A 382 8.66 0.09 9.24
CA ILE A 382 9.43 -1.12 9.55
C ILE A 382 8.56 -2.39 9.49
N LYS A 383 7.42 -2.35 8.78
CA LYS A 383 6.39 -3.40 8.79
C LYS A 383 6.93 -4.80 8.43
N ASP A 384 8.00 -4.85 7.62
CA ASP A 384 8.58 -6.10 7.10
C ASP A 384 10.10 -6.25 7.38
N GLN A 385 10.66 -5.44 8.29
CA GLN A 385 12.11 -5.40 8.57
C GLN A 385 12.53 -6.17 9.84
N LEU A 386 11.58 -6.84 10.51
CA LEU A 386 11.78 -7.54 11.79
C LEU A 386 11.20 -8.95 11.78
#